data_AF-A0A9D5GTY1-F1
#
_entry.id   AF-A0A9D5GTY1-F1
#
_cell.length_a   1.000
_cell.length_b   1.000
_cell.length_c   1.000
_cell.angle_alpha   90.00
_cell.angle_beta   90.00
_cell.angle_gamma   90.00
#
_symmetry.space_group_name_H-M   'P 1'
#
loop_
_entity.id
_entity.type
_entity.pdbx_description
1 polymer ?
#
loop_
_entity_poly.entity_id
_entity_poly.type
_entity_poly.pdbx_seq_one_letter_code
_entity_poly.pdbx_strand_id
1 'polypeptide(L)'
;MSLPNPDLPTFSPERKIRVRTALISVSEKSNLIKHAKALSERGISLISTGGTYRTISKSGIPVRDVSNLTQYPEIMDGRVKTLHPG
;
A
#
# COMPACT_ATOMS: atom_id res chain seq x y z
N MET A 1 14.84 8.49 22.21
CA MET A 1 14.72 7.67 20.98
C MET A 1 14.12 6.33 21.40
N SER A 2 12.98 5.92 20.84
CA SER A 2 12.51 4.54 21.05
C SER A 2 13.52 3.60 20.43
N LEU A 3 13.91 2.55 21.15
CA LEU A 3 14.70 1.48 20.58
C LEU A 3 13.92 0.86 19.40
N PRO A 4 14.60 0.44 18.31
CA PRO A 4 13.95 -0.36 17.28
C PRO A 4 13.34 -1.61 17.92
N ASN A 5 12.19 -2.05 17.43
CA ASN A 5 11.50 -3.22 17.95
C ASN A 5 12.47 -4.44 17.96
N PRO A 6 12.80 -5.01 19.14
CA PRO A 6 13.82 -6.06 19.28
C PRO A 6 13.44 -7.35 18.55
N ASP A 7 12.16 -7.53 18.21
CA ASP A 7 11.66 -8.69 17.48
C ASP A 7 11.81 -8.54 15.95
N LEU A 8 12.18 -7.35 15.46
CA LEU A 8 12.46 -7.18 14.04
C LEU A 8 13.85 -7.71 13.72
N PRO A 9 14.00 -8.53 12.67
CA PRO A 9 15.32 -8.93 12.23
C PRO A 9 16.15 -7.70 11.85
N THR A 10 17.43 -7.71 12.21
CA THR A 10 18.39 -6.70 11.73
C THR A 10 18.31 -6.64 10.21
N PHE A 11 18.12 -5.44 9.67
CA PHE A 11 18.13 -5.23 8.23
C PHE A 11 19.48 -5.65 7.67
N SER A 12 19.46 -6.54 6.69
CA SER A 12 20.64 -7.06 5.99
C SER A 12 20.40 -6.85 4.49
N PRO A 13 21.22 -6.01 3.81
CA PRO A 13 20.99 -5.66 2.40
C PRO A 13 21.17 -6.86 1.45
N GLU A 14 21.92 -7.88 1.86
CA GLU A 14 22.12 -9.12 1.11
C GLU A 14 20.96 -10.12 1.22
N ARG A 15 20.03 -9.91 2.18
CA ARG A 15 18.92 -10.83 2.43
C ARG A 15 17.85 -10.72 1.34
N LYS A 16 17.90 -11.66 0.38
CA LYS A 16 16.84 -11.81 -0.64
C LYS A 16 15.65 -12.60 -0.10
N ILE A 17 14.53 -11.91 0.16
CA ILE A 17 13.25 -12.54 0.53
C ILE A 17 12.31 -12.47 -0.67
N ARG A 18 11.59 -13.57 -0.93
CA ARG A 18 10.54 -13.56 -1.96
C ARG A 18 9.38 -12.68 -1.50
N VAL A 19 9.12 -11.60 -2.25
CA VAL A 19 7.97 -10.73 -2.02
C VAL A 19 6.69 -11.51 -2.30
N ARG A 20 5.76 -11.50 -1.34
CA ARG A 20 4.44 -12.16 -1.45
C ARG A 20 3.30 -11.16 -1.59
N THR A 21 3.48 -9.96 -1.06
CA THR A 21 2.44 -8.93 -0.98
C THR A 21 3.05 -7.56 -1.24
N ALA A 22 2.36 -6.71 -1.99
CA ALA A 22 2.74 -5.32 -2.25
C ALA A 22 1.61 -4.37 -1.82
N LEU A 23 1.93 -3.43 -0.92
CA LEU A 23 1.08 -2.29 -0.60
C LEU A 23 1.39 -1.14 -1.58
N ILE A 24 0.40 -0.66 -2.31
CA ILE A 24 0.56 0.39 -3.31
C ILE A 24 -0.26 1.61 -2.91
N SER A 25 0.41 2.73 -2.69
CA SER A 25 -0.21 4.04 -2.44
C SER A 25 0.58 5.10 -3.19
N VAL A 26 -0.04 5.70 -4.22
CA VAL A 26 0.61 6.67 -5.08
C VAL A 26 -0.35 7.81 -5.41
N SER A 27 0.15 9.04 -5.32
CA SER A 27 -0.61 10.22 -5.74
C SER A 27 -0.68 10.30 -7.27
N GLU A 28 0.48 10.19 -7.92
CA GLU A 28 0.62 10.19 -9.37
C GLU A 28 0.47 8.76 -9.94
N LYS A 29 -0.31 8.62 -10.99
CA LYS A 29 -0.78 7.32 -11.49
C LYS A 29 -0.15 6.92 -12.82
N SER A 30 0.76 7.73 -13.32
CA SER A 30 1.61 7.40 -14.46
C SER A 30 2.23 6.01 -14.31
N ASN A 31 2.00 5.14 -15.30
CA ASN A 31 2.44 3.74 -15.34
C ASN A 31 1.95 2.83 -14.18
N LEU A 32 1.00 3.25 -13.34
CA LEU A 32 0.51 2.46 -12.21
C LEU A 32 0.02 1.07 -12.65
N ILE A 33 -0.78 1.02 -13.71
CA ILE A 33 -1.37 -0.23 -14.22
C ILE A 33 -0.29 -1.18 -14.75
N LYS A 34 0.73 -0.67 -15.43
CA LYS A 34 1.87 -1.46 -15.93
C LYS A 34 2.60 -2.16 -14.78
N HIS A 35 2.90 -1.42 -13.71
CA HIS A 35 3.59 -1.97 -12.53
C HIS A 35 2.70 -2.95 -11.76
N ALA A 36 1.43 -2.60 -11.52
CA ALA A 36 0.48 -3.47 -10.83
C ALA A 36 0.30 -4.80 -11.57
N LYS A 37 0.18 -4.76 -12.90
CA LYS A 37 0.07 -5.97 -13.74
C LYS A 37 1.30 -6.85 -13.62
N ALA A 38 2.50 -6.27 -13.74
CA ALA A 38 3.75 -7.03 -13.63
C ALA A 38 3.94 -7.70 -12.26
N LEU A 39 3.45 -7.07 -11.18
CA LEU A 39 3.45 -7.67 -9.84
C LEU A 39 2.42 -8.80 -9.74
N SER A 40 1.20 -8.57 -10.23
CA SER A 40 0.13 -9.58 -10.21
C SER A 40 0.50 -10.83 -11.01
N GLU A 41 1.12 -10.68 -12.19
CA GLU A 41 1.59 -11.79 -13.03
C GLU A 41 2.68 -12.63 -12.34
N ARG A 42 3.40 -12.05 -11.37
CA ARG A 42 4.39 -12.76 -10.54
C ARG A 42 3.76 -13.46 -9.34
N GLY A 43 2.43 -13.44 -9.20
CA GLY A 43 1.69 -14.02 -8.09
C GLY A 43 1.78 -13.19 -6.79
N ILE A 44 2.14 -11.92 -6.88
CA ILE A 44 2.20 -11.02 -5.73
C ILE A 44 0.80 -10.48 -5.44
N SER A 45 0.36 -10.62 -4.19
CA SER A 45 -0.93 -10.06 -3.75
C SER A 45 -0.84 -8.54 -3.66
N LEU A 46 -1.74 -7.83 -4.34
CA LEU A 46 -1.78 -6.37 -4.30
C LEU A 46 -2.76 -5.90 -3.23
N ILE A 47 -2.33 -4.92 -2.44
CA ILE A 47 -3.18 -4.24 -1.45
C ILE A 47 -3.06 -2.72 -1.68
N SER A 48 -4.18 -2.01 -1.64
CA SER A 48 -4.23 -0.56 -1.84
C SER A 48 -5.47 0.04 -1.15
N THR A 49 -5.62 1.36 -1.17
CA THR A 49 -6.82 2.06 -0.68
C THR A 49 -7.18 3.23 -1.59
N GLY A 50 -8.37 3.81 -1.38
CA GLY A 50 -8.77 5.08 -1.96
C GLY A 50 -8.64 5.16 -3.48
N GLY A 51 -8.02 6.23 -3.98
CA GLY A 51 -7.87 6.49 -5.42
C GLY A 51 -7.01 5.45 -6.14
N THR A 52 -5.93 4.97 -5.51
CA THR A 52 -5.02 3.98 -6.11
C THR A 52 -5.72 2.63 -6.28
N TYR A 53 -6.43 2.16 -5.25
CA TYR A 53 -7.27 0.96 -5.31
C TYR A 53 -8.27 1.02 -6.47
N ARG A 54 -9.03 2.13 -6.55
CA ARG A 54 -10.03 2.32 -7.62
C ARG A 54 -9.42 2.27 -9.01
N THR A 55 -8.24 2.86 -9.22
CA THR A 55 -7.56 2.84 -10.52
C THR A 55 -7.11 1.42 -10.91
N ILE A 56 -6.52 0.67 -9.98
CA ILE A 56 -6.08 -0.71 -10.24
C ILE A 56 -7.29 -1.63 -10.48
N SER A 57 -8.30 -1.58 -9.61
CA SER A 57 -9.50 -2.42 -9.70
C SER A 57 -10.27 -2.21 -11.01
N LYS A 58 -10.42 -0.96 -11.47
CA LYS A 58 -11.06 -0.64 -12.76
C LYS A 58 -10.36 -1.24 -13.97
N SER A 59 -9.08 -1.60 -13.86
CA SER A 59 -8.34 -2.27 -14.94
C SER A 59 -8.49 -3.80 -14.96
N GLY A 60 -9.30 -4.36 -14.05
CA GLY A 60 -9.48 -5.82 -13.92
C GLY A 60 -8.34 -6.54 -13.20
N ILE A 61 -7.35 -5.81 -12.67
CA ILE A 61 -6.25 -6.41 -11.91
C ILE A 61 -6.73 -6.73 -10.49
N PRO A 62 -6.53 -7.97 -9.99
CA PRO A 62 -6.87 -8.33 -8.61
C PRO A 62 -6.12 -7.45 -7.60
N VAL A 63 -6.86 -6.71 -6.77
CA VAL A 63 -6.33 -5.88 -5.69
C VAL A 63 -7.28 -5.92 -4.50
N ARG A 64 -6.73 -5.97 -3.28
CA ARG A 64 -7.51 -5.94 -2.05
C ARG A 64 -7.48 -4.53 -1.45
N ASP A 65 -8.60 -4.11 -0.88
CA ASP A 65 -8.66 -2.88 -0.10
C ASP A 65 -8.07 -3.11 1.31
N VAL A 66 -7.14 -2.26 1.77
CA VAL A 66 -6.63 -2.33 3.16
C VAL A 66 -7.76 -2.08 4.16
N SER A 67 -8.75 -1.24 3.82
CA SER A 67 -9.86 -0.90 4.70
C SER A 67 -10.71 -2.13 5.05
N ASN A 68 -10.72 -3.15 4.18
CA ASN A 68 -11.38 -4.43 4.45
C ASN A 68 -10.58 -5.32 5.43
N LEU A 69 -9.28 -5.06 5.62
CA LEU A 69 -8.40 -5.84 6.49
C LEU A 69 -8.32 -5.28 7.92
N THR A 70 -8.43 -3.96 8.08
CA THR A 70 -8.14 -3.34 9.36
C THR A 70 -9.36 -3.20 10.27
N GLN A 71 -10.61 -3.39 9.78
CA GLN A 71 -11.86 -3.13 10.54
C GLN A 71 -11.98 -1.74 11.18
N TYR A 72 -10.97 -0.88 11.04
CA TYR A 72 -11.02 0.52 11.40
C TYR A 72 -11.78 1.24 10.28
N PRO A 73 -12.88 1.95 10.61
CA PRO A 73 -13.52 2.84 9.65
C PRO A 73 -12.44 3.78 9.08
N GLU A 74 -12.57 4.20 7.83
CA GLU A 74 -11.72 5.22 7.25
C GLU A 74 -11.92 6.52 8.05
N ILE A 75 -11.18 6.69 9.14
CA ILE A 75 -11.29 7.85 10.01
C ILE A 75 -10.62 8.96 9.21
N MET A 76 -11.42 9.97 8.83
CA MET A 76 -11.00 11.27 8.31
C MET A 76 -11.01 11.53 6.80
N ASP A 77 -11.65 10.74 5.91
CA ASP A 77 -11.99 11.11 4.51
C ASP A 77 -10.92 11.99 3.78
N GLY A 78 -9.63 11.72 4.02
CA GLY A 78 -8.48 12.53 3.55
C GLY A 78 -8.45 14.03 3.89
N ARG A 79 -9.09 14.53 4.96
CA ARG A 79 -9.42 15.96 5.16
C ARG A 79 -8.76 16.73 6.31
N VAL A 80 -7.67 16.28 6.94
CA VAL A 80 -6.87 17.21 7.76
C VAL A 80 -5.91 17.98 6.86
N LYS A 81 -6.48 18.93 6.13
CA LYS A 81 -5.76 19.94 5.36
C LYS A 81 -6.03 21.26 6.07
N THR A 82 -5.04 21.69 6.88
CA THR A 82 -4.80 23.10 7.24
C THR A 82 -5.92 23.88 7.93
N LEU A 83 -6.28 23.55 9.18
CA LEU A 83 -6.90 24.52 10.09
C LEU A 83 -6.57 24.18 11.55
N HIS A 84 -5.61 24.89 12.13
CA HIS A 84 -5.71 25.50 13.46
C HIS A 84 -4.94 26.83 13.41
N PRO A 85 -5.61 27.98 13.59
CA PRO A 85 -4.93 29.22 13.92
C PRO A 85 -4.53 29.17 15.40
N GLY A 86 -3.22 29.08 15.62
CA GLY A 86 -2.52 29.17 16.89
C GLY A 86 -1.04 29.27 16.63
#